data_AF-A0A9D6MPD2-F1
#
_entry.id   AF-A0A9D6MPD2-F1
#
_cell.length_a   1.000
_cell.length_b   1.000
_cell.length_c   1.000
_cell.angle_alpha   90.00
_cell.angle_beta   90.00
_cell.angle_gamma   90.00
#
_symmetry.space_group_name_H-M   'P 1'
#
loop_
_entity.id
_entity.type
_entity.pdbx_description
1 polymer ?
#
loop_
_entity_poly.entity_id
_entity_poly.type
_entity_poly.pdbx_seq_one_letter_code
_entity_poly.pdbx_strand_id
1 'polypeptide(L)'
;MSRNRSFVVLATMVVILVVCVTPAHAYTDPGTGALIWQMLIAASVGVMFYARRMVNWVRGLLGRRRPPRATAVLSSPPDRESSEARQ
;
A
#
# COMPACT_ATOMS: atom_id res chain seq x y z
N MET A 1 -51.83 41.09 23.66
CA MET A 1 -51.10 39.85 23.34
C MET A 1 -49.60 40.11 23.48
N SER A 2 -49.01 39.81 24.64
CA SER A 2 -47.56 39.92 24.83
C SER A 2 -46.87 38.88 23.97
N ARG A 3 -46.05 39.31 23.02
CA ARG A 3 -45.25 38.40 22.19
C ARG A 3 -44.23 37.72 23.09
N ASN A 4 -44.29 36.39 23.19
CA ASN A 4 -43.42 35.57 24.03
C ASN A 4 -41.98 35.60 23.46
N ARG A 5 -41.23 36.67 23.78
CA ARG A 5 -39.87 36.89 23.25
C ARG A 5 -38.95 35.70 23.53
N SER A 6 -39.07 35.08 24.69
CA SER A 6 -38.31 33.86 25.05
C SER A 6 -38.63 32.67 24.16
N PHE A 7 -39.89 32.51 23.77
CA PHE A 7 -40.30 31.47 22.82
C PHE A 7 -39.73 31.73 21.43
N VAL A 8 -39.71 33.00 20.99
CA VAL A 8 -39.12 33.39 19.71
C VAL A 8 -37.61 33.16 19.71
N VAL A 9 -36.91 33.50 20.79
CA VAL A 9 -35.46 33.25 20.94
C VAL A 9 -35.16 31.75 20.93
N LEU A 10 -35.93 30.95 21.67
CA LEU A 10 -35.79 29.50 21.70
C LEU A 10 -36.02 28.88 20.32
N ALA A 11 -37.12 29.25 19.66
CA ALA A 11 -37.43 28.77 18.31
C ALA A 11 -36.34 29.17 17.30
N THR A 12 -35.80 30.39 17.42
CA THR A 12 -34.72 30.87 16.55
C THR A 12 -33.43 30.09 16.78
N MET A 13 -33.05 29.80 18.04
CA MET A 13 -31.90 28.96 18.37
C MET A 13 -32.04 27.54 17.79
N VAL A 14 -33.22 26.94 17.91
CA VAL A 14 -33.50 25.61 17.34
C VAL A 14 -33.40 25.62 15.82
N VAL A 15 -33.95 26.65 15.16
CA VAL A 15 -33.83 26.81 13.69
C VAL A 15 -32.38 26.97 13.27
N ILE A 16 -31.58 27.78 13.98
CA ILE A 16 -30.15 27.94 13.71
C ILE A 16 -29.42 26.59 13.85
N LEU A 17 -29.71 25.81 14.89
CA LEU A 17 -29.06 24.52 15.12
C LEU A 17 -29.40 23.49 14.03
N VAL A 18 -30.65 23.49 13.54
CA VAL A 18 -31.08 22.61 12.45
C VAL A 18 -30.49 23.03 11.11
N VAL A 19 -30.46 24.33 10.82
CA VAL A 19 -29.95 24.86 9.54
C VAL A 19 -28.42 24.82 9.47
N CYS A 20 -27.74 24.95 10.61
CA CYS A 20 -26.29 24.95 10.73
C CYS A 20 -25.71 23.56 11.06
N VAL A 21 -26.46 22.49 10.83
CA VAL A 21 -25.94 21.11 10.90
C VAL A 21 -24.93 20.92 9.77
N THR A 22 -23.67 21.25 10.04
CA THR A 22 -22.58 20.92 9.14
C THR A 22 -22.41 19.40 9.14
N PRO A 23 -22.08 18.78 7.99
CA PRO A 23 -21.59 17.41 8.00
C PRO A 23 -20.29 17.42 8.79
N ALA A 24 -20.35 17.05 10.06
CA ALA A 24 -19.16 16.79 10.83
C ALA A 24 -18.49 15.56 10.20
N HIS A 25 -17.51 15.78 9.33
CA HIS A 25 -16.52 14.76 8.94
C HIS A 25 -15.62 14.45 10.15
N ALA A 26 -16.26 14.09 11.26
CA ALA A 26 -15.64 13.77 12.53
C ALA A 26 -14.90 12.44 12.33
N TYR A 27 -13.59 12.52 12.09
CA TYR A 27 -12.61 11.44 12.03
C TYR A 27 -12.41 10.74 13.40
N THR A 28 -13.49 10.58 14.15
CA THR A 28 -13.43 10.44 15.60
C THR A 28 -14.51 9.49 16.10
N ASP A 29 -14.57 8.30 15.53
CA ASP A 29 -14.78 7.16 16.40
C ASP A 29 -13.47 6.98 17.15
N PRO A 30 -13.43 6.93 18.50
CA PRO A 30 -12.19 6.73 19.26
C PRO A 30 -11.41 5.47 18.82
N GLY A 31 -12.08 4.51 18.16
CA GLY A 31 -11.47 3.34 17.56
C GLY A 31 -10.75 3.58 16.22
N THR A 32 -11.19 4.54 15.40
CA THR A 32 -10.64 4.75 14.03
C THR A 32 -9.24 5.35 14.09
N GLY A 33 -8.98 6.26 15.02
CA GLY A 33 -7.61 6.73 15.32
C GLY A 33 -6.70 5.63 15.89
N ALA A 34 -7.26 4.72 16.69
CA ALA A 34 -6.52 3.59 17.23
C ALA A 34 -6.13 2.56 16.16
N LEU A 35 -6.97 2.33 15.14
CA LEU A 35 -6.67 1.43 14.02
C LEU A 35 -5.42 1.86 13.24
N ILE A 36 -5.21 3.16 13.06
CA ILE A 36 -4.03 3.69 12.35
C ILE A 36 -2.77 3.40 13.15
N TRP A 37 -2.82 3.64 14.47
CA TRP A 37 -1.71 3.31 15.36
C TRP A 37 -1.45 1.80 15.42
N GLN A 38 -2.50 0.98 15.45
CA GLN A 38 -2.39 -0.47 15.41
C GLN A 38 -1.71 -0.94 14.12
N MET A 39 -2.11 -0.41 12.96
CA MET A 39 -1.50 -0.75 11.67
C MET A 39 -0.05 -0.29 11.60
N LEU A 40 0.27 0.92 12.08
CA LEU A 40 1.62 1.46 12.07
C LEU A 40 2.57 0.64 12.96
N ILE A 41 2.14 0.31 14.18
CA ILE A 41 2.91 -0.49 15.14
C ILE A 41 3.06 -1.92 14.61
N ALA A 42 1.98 -2.54 14.14
CA ALA A 42 2.02 -3.89 13.58
C ALA A 42 2.95 -3.98 12.37
N ALA A 43 2.89 -3.01 11.46
CA ALA A 43 3.81 -2.93 10.32
C ALA A 43 5.27 -2.75 10.78
N SER A 44 5.51 -1.87 11.74
CA SER A 44 6.86 -1.59 12.26
C SER A 44 7.48 -2.82 12.93
N VAL A 45 6.72 -3.49 13.81
CA VAL A 45 7.15 -4.73 14.49
C VAL A 45 7.34 -5.85 13.46
N GLY A 46 6.40 -6.02 12.54
CA GLY A 46 6.50 -7.00 11.45
C GLY A 46 7.77 -6.81 10.63
N VAL A 47 8.07 -5.58 10.21
CA VAL A 47 9.30 -5.25 9.49
C VAL A 47 10.52 -5.50 10.37
N MET A 48 10.53 -5.10 11.64
CA MET A 48 11.71 -5.25 12.50
C MET A 48 12.10 -6.73 12.74
N PHE A 49 11.10 -7.61 12.86
CA PHE A 49 11.33 -9.05 13.01
C PHE A 49 11.64 -9.76 11.68
N TYR A 50 10.99 -9.34 10.59
CA TYR A 50 11.12 -10.02 9.29
C TYR A 50 12.02 -9.29 8.28
N ALA A 51 12.69 -8.19 8.64
CA ALA A 51 13.48 -7.37 7.71
C ALA A 51 14.45 -8.20 6.87
N ARG A 52 15.25 -9.06 7.52
CA ARG A 52 16.25 -9.90 6.84
C ARG A 52 15.61 -10.92 5.88
N ARG A 53 14.53 -11.56 6.32
CA ARG A 53 13.77 -12.55 5.53
C ARG A 53 13.08 -11.88 4.35
N MET A 54 12.45 -10.73 4.58
CA MET A 54 11.69 -9.96 3.60
C MET A 54 12.60 -9.37 2.53
N VAL A 55 13.76 -8.79 2.90
CA VAL A 55 14.75 -8.30 1.94
C VAL A 55 15.25 -9.41 1.03
N ASN A 56 15.59 -10.58 1.57
CA ASN A 56 16.05 -11.71 0.75
C ASN A 56 14.96 -12.23 -0.20
N TRP A 57 13.70 -12.27 0.27
CA TRP A 57 12.56 -12.66 -0.55
C TRP A 57 12.30 -11.66 -1.68
N VAL A 58 12.28 -10.35 -1.39
CA VAL A 58 12.12 -9.28 -2.39
C VAL A 58 13.26 -9.30 -3.41
N ARG A 59 14.51 -9.49 -2.96
CA ARG A 59 15.67 -9.62 -3.86
C ARG A 59 15.56 -10.86 -4.77
N GLY A 60 15.06 -11.98 -4.25
CA GLY A 60 14.79 -13.18 -5.04
C GLY A 60 13.66 -13.00 -6.06
N LEU A 61 12.67 -12.17 -5.74
CA LEU A 61 11.58 -11.81 -6.66
C LEU A 61 12.08 -10.89 -7.78
N LEU A 62 12.94 -9.93 -7.43
CA LEU A 62 13.53 -8.97 -8.38
C LEU A 62 14.65 -9.59 -9.24
N GLY A 63 15.30 -10.65 -8.74
CA GLY A 63 16.43 -11.32 -9.38
C GLY A 63 16.09 -12.33 -10.48
N ARG A 64 14.82 -12.55 -10.84
CA ARG A 64 14.43 -13.55 -11.88
C ARG A 64 14.63 -13.07 -13.31
N ARG A 65 15.80 -12.54 -13.66
CA ARG A 65 16.20 -12.35 -15.06
C ARG A 65 17.62 -12.82 -15.31
N ARG A 66 17.73 -14.06 -15.79
CA ARG A 66 18.29 -14.44 -17.10
C ARG A 66 18.46 -15.96 -17.16
N PRO A 67 17.89 -16.64 -18.18
CA PRO A 67 18.49 -17.85 -18.72
C PRO A 67 19.35 -17.50 -19.94
N PRO A 68 20.69 -17.43 -19.84
CA PRO A 68 21.58 -17.51 -20.99
C PRO A 68 22.03 -18.96 -21.14
N ARG A 69 21.18 -19.80 -21.74
CA ARG A 69 21.55 -21.18 -22.12
C ARG A 69 21.38 -21.45 -23.62
N ALA A 70 20.71 -20.57 -24.36
CA ALA A 70 20.55 -20.70 -25.82
C ALA A 70 21.83 -20.33 -26.60
N THR A 71 22.65 -19.42 -26.07
CA THR A 71 23.85 -18.92 -26.76
C THR A 71 25.12 -19.72 -26.50
N ALA A 72 25.20 -20.44 -25.37
CA ALA A 72 26.36 -21.29 -25.06
C ALA A 72 26.42 -22.56 -25.94
N VAL A 73 25.28 -23.00 -26.47
CA VAL A 73 25.19 -24.16 -27.38
C VAL A 73 25.46 -23.75 -28.83
N LEU A 74 25.20 -22.48 -29.19
CA LEU A 74 25.43 -21.96 -30.55
C LEU A 74 26.88 -21.51 -30.79
N SER A 75 27.70 -21.38 -29.75
CA SER A 75 29.10 -20.96 -29.84
C SER A 75 30.12 -22.10 -29.78
N SER A 76 29.68 -23.37 -29.77
CA SER A 76 30.60 -24.47 -30.09
C SER A 76 30.74 -24.52 -31.61
N PRO A 77 31.91 -24.22 -32.18
CA PRO A 77 32.16 -24.42 -33.60
C PRO A 77 32.08 -25.92 -33.87
N PRO A 78 31.16 -26.41 -34.72
CA PRO A 78 31.25 -27.79 -35.14
C PRO A 78 32.47 -27.93 -36.08
N ASP A 79 33.18 -29.04 -35.86
CA ASP A 79 34.00 -29.79 -36.82
C ASP A 79 35.20 -29.13 -37.52
N ARG A 80 36.34 -29.10 -36.80
CA ARG A 80 37.68 -29.26 -37.41
C ARG A 80 37.96 -30.74 -37.80
N GLU A 81 36.96 -31.43 -38.33
CA GLU A 81 37.03 -32.86 -38.64
C GLU A 81 36.78 -33.16 -40.13
N SER A 82 36.28 -32.18 -40.90
CA SER A 82 35.98 -32.33 -42.34
C SER A 82 37.15 -31.99 -43.27
N SER A 83 38.27 -31.45 -42.76
CA SER A 83 39.43 -31.04 -43.56
C SER A 83 40.60 -32.05 -43.61
N GLU A 84 40.58 -33.12 -42.82
CA GLU A 84 41.60 -34.19 -42.87
C GLU A 84 41.20 -35.39 -43.76
N ALA A 85 39.93 -35.52 -44.14
CA ALA A 85 39.41 -36.64 -44.94
C ALA A 85 39.42 -36.42 -46.47
N ARG A 86 40.07 -35.35 -46.97
CA ARG A 86 40.17 -35.01 -48.40
C ARG A 86 41.61 -34.91 -48.91
N GLN A 87 42.54 -35.60 -48.25
CA GLN A 87 43.77 -36.08 -48.90
C GLN A 87 43.44 -37.22 -49.86
#